data_AF-A0A370X5S8-F1
#
_entry.id   AF-A0A370X5S8-F1
#
_cell.length_a   1.000
_cell.length_b   1.000
_cell.length_c   1.000
_cell.angle_alpha   90.00
_cell.angle_beta   90.00
_cell.angle_gamma   90.00
#
_symmetry.space_group_name_H-M   'P 1'
#
loop_
_entity.id
_entity.type
_entity.pdbx_description
1 polymer ?
#
loop_
_entity_poly.entity_id
_entity_poly.type
_entity_poly.pdbx_seq_one_letter_code
_entity_poly.pdbx_strand_id
1 'polypeptide(L)'
;MVRTRCRPSSLPSRRPSRHRKIWDEGATSGWFVWAALGLYPEVPAVPGFTLSSPLFSHVTIRLADGKTLKIDASHAGSTYVQDVALNGAALTSTWIDFNQVRNGGTLQFRLGDAPSSWGRPATTR
;
A
#
# COMPACT_ATOMS: atom_id res chain seq x y z
N MET A 1 -55.91 -11.56 47.92
CA MET A 1 -55.14 -10.41 48.43
C MET A 1 -53.68 -10.83 48.52
N VAL A 2 -52.80 -10.15 47.77
CA VAL A 2 -51.33 -10.08 47.81
C VAL A 2 -50.47 -11.37 47.66
N ARG A 3 -49.65 -11.34 46.59
CA ARG A 3 -48.54 -12.25 46.20
C ARG A 3 -47.32 -12.13 47.13
N THR A 4 -46.47 -13.15 47.15
CA THR A 4 -45.01 -12.94 47.10
C THR A 4 -44.32 -14.03 46.26
N ARG A 5 -43.38 -13.59 45.41
CA ARG A 5 -42.83 -14.30 44.24
C ARG A 5 -41.63 -15.19 44.60
N CYS A 6 -41.52 -16.35 43.97
CA CYS A 6 -40.25 -17.06 43.81
C CYS A 6 -39.37 -16.35 42.76
N ARG A 7 -38.09 -16.18 43.08
CA ARG A 7 -37.06 -15.55 42.25
C ARG A 7 -36.46 -16.61 41.31
N PRO A 8 -36.47 -16.45 39.98
CA PRO A 8 -35.69 -17.30 39.11
C PRO A 8 -34.22 -16.88 39.18
N SER A 9 -33.37 -17.88 39.30
CA SER A 9 -31.91 -17.81 39.18
C SER A 9 -31.50 -17.10 37.88
N SER A 10 -30.66 -16.09 38.02
CA SER A 10 -30.06 -15.34 36.92
C SER A 10 -29.09 -16.20 36.12
N LEU A 11 -29.39 -16.42 34.84
CA LEU A 11 -28.38 -16.68 33.81
C LEU A 11 -28.36 -15.47 32.87
N PRO A 12 -27.20 -14.80 32.69
CA PRO A 12 -26.93 -14.10 31.46
C PRO A 12 -25.92 -14.88 30.62
N SER A 13 -26.22 -14.86 29.33
CA SER A 13 -25.63 -15.61 28.24
C SER A 13 -24.12 -15.41 28.06
N ARG A 14 -23.48 -16.44 27.47
CA ARG A 14 -22.14 -16.39 26.88
C ARG A 14 -22.02 -15.10 26.05
N ARG A 15 -21.20 -14.16 26.48
CA ARG A 15 -20.78 -13.05 25.60
C ARG A 15 -19.95 -13.69 24.48
N PRO A 16 -20.34 -13.60 23.20
CA PRO A 16 -19.38 -13.88 22.16
C PRO A 16 -18.37 -12.72 22.22
N SER A 17 -17.16 -13.01 22.66
CA SER A 17 -16.02 -12.13 22.40
C SER A 17 -15.87 -12.03 20.89
N ARG A 18 -16.51 -11.02 20.29
CA ARG A 18 -16.41 -10.71 18.87
C ARG A 18 -14.95 -10.37 18.61
N HIS A 19 -14.21 -11.38 18.17
CA HIS A 19 -13.01 -11.17 17.38
C HIS A 19 -13.43 -10.25 16.24
N ARG A 20 -12.85 -9.06 16.22
CA ARG A 20 -13.11 -8.04 15.22
C ARG A 20 -12.53 -8.56 13.90
N LYS A 21 -13.30 -9.37 13.18
CA LYS A 21 -12.97 -9.76 11.80
C LYS A 21 -13.20 -8.53 10.92
N ILE A 22 -12.19 -7.68 10.79
CA ILE A 22 -12.10 -6.65 9.76
C ILE A 22 -11.76 -7.34 8.44
N TRP A 23 -12.74 -8.00 7.83
CA TRP A 23 -12.73 -8.21 6.39
C TRP A 23 -13.42 -6.99 5.81
N ASP A 24 -12.67 -5.90 5.68
CA ASP A 24 -13.15 -4.61 5.18
C ASP A 24 -13.38 -4.69 3.66
N GLU A 25 -14.27 -5.59 3.21
CA GLU A 25 -14.67 -5.80 1.81
C GLU A 25 -13.51 -5.88 0.77
N GLY A 26 -12.32 -6.28 1.23
CA GLY A 26 -11.11 -6.35 0.41
C GLY A 26 -10.21 -5.11 0.46
N ALA A 27 -10.60 -4.03 1.15
CA ALA A 27 -9.78 -2.85 1.38
C ALA A 27 -8.46 -3.20 2.08
N THR A 28 -8.48 -4.02 3.13
CA THR A 28 -7.26 -4.46 3.83
C THR A 28 -6.34 -5.30 2.92
N SER A 29 -6.91 -6.19 2.10
CA SER A 29 -6.11 -6.95 1.13
C SER A 29 -5.59 -6.08 -0.01
N GLY A 30 -6.37 -5.12 -0.48
CA GLY A 30 -5.96 -4.17 -1.51
C GLY A 30 -4.82 -3.28 -1.02
N TRP A 31 -4.90 -2.80 0.21
CA TRP A 31 -3.82 -2.06 0.87
C TRP A 31 -2.51 -2.87 0.90
N PHE A 32 -2.59 -4.16 1.28
CA PHE A 32 -1.41 -5.03 1.29
C PHE A 32 -0.80 -5.20 -0.10
N VAL A 33 -1.64 -5.42 -1.12
CA VAL A 33 -1.16 -5.55 -2.51
C VAL A 33 -0.43 -4.27 -2.94
N TRP A 34 -1.03 -3.11 -2.71
CA TRP A 34 -0.40 -1.83 -3.02
C TRP A 34 0.94 -1.64 -2.29
N ALA A 35 0.97 -1.89 -0.98
CA ALA A 35 2.20 -1.82 -0.20
C ALA A 35 3.29 -2.77 -0.74
N ALA A 36 2.93 -4.00 -1.13
CA ALA A 36 3.88 -4.95 -1.70
C ALA A 36 4.41 -4.55 -3.08
N LEU A 37 3.62 -3.80 -3.87
CA LEU A 37 4.05 -3.22 -5.15
C LEU A 37 4.97 -2.00 -4.99
N GLY A 38 5.04 -1.40 -3.80
CA GLY A 38 5.75 -0.13 -3.60
C GLY A 38 5.01 1.08 -4.16
N LEU A 39 3.68 0.98 -4.34
CA LEU A 39 2.83 2.03 -4.91
C LEU A 39 1.56 2.17 -4.07
N TYR A 40 1.07 3.38 -3.81
CA TYR A 40 -0.21 3.55 -3.10
C TYR A 40 -1.00 4.77 -3.59
N PRO A 41 -2.29 4.64 -3.95
CA PRO A 41 -3.15 5.76 -4.31
C PRO A 41 -3.59 6.54 -3.05
N GLU A 42 -2.69 7.36 -2.53
CA GLU A 42 -2.88 8.08 -1.25
C GLU A 42 -4.05 9.08 -1.28
N VAL A 43 -4.20 9.80 -2.40
CA VAL A 43 -5.16 10.90 -2.50
C VAL A 43 -6.40 10.44 -3.28
N PRO A 44 -7.58 10.35 -2.64
CA PRO A 44 -8.80 9.94 -3.32
C PRO A 44 -9.15 10.86 -4.49
N ALA A 45 -9.62 10.26 -5.59
CA ALA A 45 -9.99 10.95 -6.83
C ALA A 45 -8.87 11.76 -7.52
N VAL A 46 -7.61 11.65 -7.06
CA VAL A 46 -6.44 12.21 -7.76
C VAL A 46 -5.68 11.08 -8.45
N PRO A 47 -5.45 11.16 -9.76
CA PRO A 47 -4.86 10.07 -10.52
C PRO A 47 -3.33 10.03 -10.34
N GLY A 48 -2.87 9.33 -9.31
CA GLY A 48 -1.45 9.06 -9.12
C GLY A 48 -1.16 8.17 -7.92
N PHE A 49 0.14 7.94 -7.68
CA PHE A 49 0.60 7.03 -6.65
C PHE A 49 1.77 7.63 -5.86
N THR A 50 1.75 7.39 -4.56
CA THR A 50 2.93 7.54 -3.70
C THR A 50 3.85 6.34 -3.90
N LEU A 51 5.14 6.59 -4.03
CA LEU A 51 6.17 5.57 -4.18
C LEU A 51 6.69 5.14 -2.81
N SER A 52 6.85 3.84 -2.61
CA SER A 52 7.47 3.22 -1.44
C SER A 52 8.34 2.04 -1.86
N SER A 53 8.97 1.37 -0.90
CA SER A 53 9.86 0.25 -1.19
C SER A 53 9.06 -1.01 -1.58
N PRO A 54 9.20 -1.52 -2.82
CA PRO A 54 8.54 -2.75 -3.23
C PRO A 54 9.10 -3.98 -2.51
N LEU A 55 8.23 -4.96 -2.28
CA LEU A 55 8.60 -6.22 -1.63
C LEU A 55 9.26 -7.21 -2.59
N PHE A 56 8.88 -7.18 -3.88
CA PHE A 56 9.34 -8.12 -4.90
C PHE A 56 10.38 -7.48 -5.82
N SER A 57 11.32 -8.28 -6.33
CA SER A 57 12.35 -7.82 -7.27
C SER A 57 11.81 -7.54 -8.67
N HIS A 58 10.78 -8.25 -9.10
CA HIS A 58 10.15 -8.05 -10.39
C HIS A 58 8.64 -8.19 -10.27
N VAL A 59 7.90 -7.20 -10.75
CA VAL A 59 6.45 -7.24 -10.87
C VAL A 59 6.02 -6.77 -12.25
N THR A 60 5.03 -7.45 -12.81
CA THR A 60 4.40 -7.07 -14.09
C THR A 60 2.93 -6.83 -13.85
N ILE A 61 2.49 -5.58 -13.99
CA ILE A 61 1.10 -5.16 -13.87
C ILE A 61 0.54 -5.01 -15.28
N ARG A 62 -0.51 -5.78 -15.59
CA ARG A 62 -1.27 -5.61 -16.83
C ARG A 62 -2.27 -4.48 -16.65
N LEU A 63 -2.11 -3.44 -17.45
CA LEU A 63 -3.01 -2.29 -17.48
C LEU A 63 -4.18 -2.58 -18.44
N ALA A 64 -5.15 -1.68 -18.46
CA ALA A 64 -6.14 -1.63 -19.52
C ALA A 64 -5.46 -1.50 -20.90
N ASP A 65 -6.18 -1.85 -21.96
CA ASP A 65 -5.73 -1.76 -23.35
C ASP A 65 -4.49 -2.62 -23.70
N GLY A 66 -4.22 -3.66 -22.91
CA GLY A 66 -3.12 -4.61 -23.15
C GLY A 66 -1.72 -4.08 -22.82
N LYS A 67 -1.63 -2.88 -22.25
CA LYS A 67 -0.35 -2.27 -21.85
C LYS A 67 0.18 -2.91 -20.57
N THR A 68 1.47 -2.72 -20.31
CA THR A 68 2.14 -3.33 -19.17
C THR A 68 3.02 -2.32 -18.45
N LEU A 69 2.85 -2.23 -17.13
CA LEU A 69 3.77 -1.53 -16.23
C LEU A 69 4.63 -2.57 -15.52
N LYS A 70 5.95 -2.44 -15.64
CA LYS A 70 6.92 -3.28 -14.95
C LYS A 70 7.50 -2.51 -13.76
N ILE A 71 7.71 -3.22 -12.66
CA ILE A 71 8.41 -2.71 -11.48
C ILE A 71 9.60 -3.63 -11.27
N ASP A 72 10.81 -3.08 -11.41
CA ASP A 72 12.07 -3.78 -11.22
C ASP A 72 12.78 -3.19 -10.01
N ALA A 73 13.06 -4.00 -9.00
CA ALA A 73 13.70 -3.58 -7.76
C ALA A 73 14.99 -4.35 -7.52
N SER A 74 16.10 -3.62 -7.50
CA SER A 74 17.38 -4.15 -7.04
C SER A 74 17.44 -4.11 -5.51
N HIS A 75 18.00 -5.16 -4.91
CA HIS A 75 18.03 -5.37 -3.46
C HIS A 75 16.61 -5.41 -2.82
N ALA A 76 15.67 -6.09 -3.48
CA ALA A 76 14.33 -6.32 -2.94
C ALA A 76 14.39 -6.98 -1.55
N GLY A 77 13.63 -6.45 -0.60
CA GLY A 77 13.68 -6.79 0.82
C GLY A 77 14.38 -5.75 1.70
N SER A 78 15.25 -4.92 1.12
CA SER A 78 15.81 -3.74 1.80
C SER A 78 14.74 -2.64 1.98
N THR A 79 14.86 -1.86 3.05
CA THR A 79 13.81 -0.93 3.48
C THR A 79 13.85 0.43 2.76
N TYR A 80 15.02 0.93 2.37
CA TYR A 80 15.16 2.32 1.93
C TYR A 80 15.34 2.46 0.42
N VAL A 81 14.51 3.30 -0.20
CA VAL A 81 14.67 3.71 -1.59
C VAL A 81 15.89 4.61 -1.73
N GLN A 82 16.82 4.23 -2.60
CA GLN A 82 18.04 4.97 -2.92
C GLN A 82 17.89 5.81 -4.19
N ASP A 83 17.16 5.27 -5.17
CA ASP A 83 16.88 5.90 -6.45
C ASP A 83 15.65 5.26 -7.07
N VAL A 84 14.93 6.02 -7.89
CA VAL A 84 13.85 5.52 -8.74
C VAL A 84 13.99 6.14 -10.11
N ALA A 85 13.83 5.32 -11.16
CA ALA A 85 13.72 5.80 -12.53
C ALA A 85 12.43 5.31 -13.18
N LEU A 86 11.87 6.12 -14.08
CA LEU A 86 10.78 5.73 -14.96
C LEU A 86 11.30 5.72 -16.39
N ASN A 87 11.29 4.55 -17.03
CA ASN A 87 11.80 4.36 -18.38
C ASN A 87 13.24 4.87 -18.55
N GLY A 88 14.06 4.74 -17.49
CA GLY A 88 15.44 5.23 -17.46
C GLY A 88 15.62 6.71 -17.08
N ALA A 89 14.55 7.50 -16.97
CA ALA A 89 14.63 8.87 -16.49
C ALA A 89 14.51 8.93 -14.96
N ALA A 90 15.46 9.57 -14.28
CA ALA A 90 15.47 9.68 -12.83
C ALA A 90 14.23 10.42 -12.30
N LEU A 91 13.57 9.83 -11.30
CA LEU A 91 12.46 10.41 -10.56
C LEU A 91 12.97 10.86 -9.19
N THR A 92 12.85 12.16 -8.90
CA THR A 92 13.19 12.73 -7.59
C THR A 92 11.98 12.95 -6.70
N SER A 93 10.77 12.88 -7.27
CA SER A 93 9.49 13.01 -6.57
C SER A 93 9.09 11.68 -5.93
N THR A 94 8.52 11.74 -4.73
CA THR A 94 7.88 10.58 -4.07
C THR A 94 6.47 10.30 -4.60
N TRP A 95 5.99 11.11 -5.54
CA TRP A 95 4.69 10.98 -6.20
C TRP A 95 4.86 10.83 -7.71
N ILE A 96 4.11 9.91 -8.31
CA ILE A 96 4.01 9.71 -9.74
C ILE A 96 2.56 9.92 -10.22
N ASP A 97 2.38 10.75 -11.24
CA ASP A 97 1.07 10.94 -11.85
C ASP A 97 0.70 9.73 -12.73
N PHE A 98 -0.56 9.31 -12.69
CA PHE A 98 -1.03 8.17 -13.47
C PHE A 98 -0.78 8.35 -14.97
N ASN A 99 -0.83 9.58 -15.49
CA ASN A 99 -0.55 9.85 -16.90
C ASN A 99 0.87 9.49 -17.33
N GLN A 100 1.82 9.45 -16.40
CA GLN A 100 3.20 9.03 -16.67
C GLN A 100 3.31 7.51 -16.89
N VAL A 101 2.41 6.72 -16.29
CA VAL A 101 2.44 5.25 -16.32
C VAL A 101 1.26 4.60 -17.06
N ARG A 102 0.23 5.37 -17.44
CA ARG A 102 -0.97 4.86 -18.14
C ARG A 102 -0.66 4.18 -19.47
N ASN A 103 0.49 4.51 -20.06
CA ASN A 103 0.96 3.91 -21.31
C ASN A 103 1.85 2.67 -21.09
N GLY A 104 1.95 2.20 -19.85
CA GLY A 104 2.94 1.21 -19.44
C GLY A 104 4.32 1.84 -19.26
N GLY A 105 5.31 0.98 -19.14
CA GLY A 105 6.70 1.39 -18.92
C GLY A 105 7.38 0.51 -17.88
N THR A 106 8.54 0.96 -17.41
CA THR A 106 9.31 0.29 -16.35
C THR A 106 9.67 1.30 -15.28
N LEU A 107 9.27 1.01 -14.04
CA LEU A 107 9.72 1.67 -12.83
C LEU A 107 10.89 0.88 -12.25
N GLN A 108 12.08 1.47 -12.25
CA GLN A 108 13.27 0.86 -11.68
C GLN A 108 13.54 1.44 -10.29
N PHE A 109 13.48 0.59 -9.26
CA PHE A 109 13.84 0.91 -7.89
C PHE A 109 15.25 0.40 -7.59
N ARG A 110 16.04 1.26 -6.94
CA ARG A 110 17.27 0.86 -6.27
C ARG A 110 17.06 0.95 -4.77
N LEU A 111 17.05 -0.19 -4.09
CA LEU A 111 16.87 -0.24 -2.64
C LEU A 111 18.22 -0.41 -1.92
N GLY A 112 18.23 -0.15 -0.61
CA GLY A 112 19.38 -0.34 0.26
C GLY A 112 18.99 -0.32 1.74
N ASP A 113 19.93 -0.71 2.60
CA ASP A 113 19.68 -0.92 4.04
C ASP A 113 19.85 0.34 4.89
N ALA A 114 20.32 1.44 4.29
CA ALA A 114 20.51 2.73 4.96
C ALA A 114 19.66 3.83 4.31
N PRO A 115 19.21 4.85 5.08
CA PRO A 115 18.48 5.99 4.55
C PRO A 115 19.25 6.74 3.46
N SER A 116 18.53 7.25 2.46
CA SER A 116 19.08 8.07 1.38
C SER A 116 18.58 9.52 1.42
N SER A 117 19.10 10.35 0.52
CA SER A 117 18.59 11.70 0.25
C SER A 117 17.47 11.73 -0.80
N TRP A 118 17.11 10.60 -1.39
CA TRP A 118 16.06 10.52 -2.41
C TRP A 118 14.70 10.94 -1.83
N GLY A 119 13.90 11.64 -2.64
CA GLY A 119 12.59 12.15 -2.22
C GLY A 119 12.63 13.38 -1.30
N ARG A 120 13.82 13.90 -0.96
CA ARG A 120 13.93 15.15 -0.20
C ARG A 120 13.84 16.35 -1.13
N PRO A 121 13.08 17.40 -0.78
CA PRO A 121 13.13 18.66 -1.51
C PRO A 121 14.55 19.23 -1.42
N ALA A 122 15.00 19.93 -2.46
CA ALA A 122 16.23 20.69 -2.40
C ALA A 122 16.14 21.65 -1.21
N THR A 123 17.05 21.51 -0.25
CA THR A 123 17.12 22.41 0.90
C THR A 123 17.66 23.75 0.38
N THR A 124 16.77 24.64 -0.04
CA THR A 124 17.13 26.05 -0.25
C THR A 124 17.34 26.68 1.12
N ARG A 125 18.55 27.15 1.39
CA ARG A 125 18.93 27.84 2.63
C ARG A 125 18.78 29.34 2.48
#